data_AF-A0A920UPZ9-F1
#
_entry.id   AF-A0A920UPZ9-F1
#
_cell.length_a   1.000
_cell.length_b   1.000
_cell.length_c   1.000
_cell.angle_alpha   90.00
_cell.angle_beta   90.00
_cell.angle_gamma   90.00
#
_symmetry.space_group_name_H-M   'P 1'
#
loop_
_entity.id
_entity.type
_entity.pdbx_description
1 polymer ?
#
loop_
_entity_poly.entity_id
_entity_poly.type
_entity_poly.pdbx_seq_one_letter_code
_entity_poly.pdbx_strand_id
1 'polypeptide(L)'
;MATYDVLKKEADERQDRLTNGKIPWIRIGTEVHARAAGAIDVIESFKNELNSRNIDAIVQKVGSLGISYAEPIVDIKKPGMPRLFFANVEPSDIPNIIDSYLIKDEVPLKNVLGSLGETEVEGIPNLNEIPGIKYQQRIALRNAGHNSPDDIYQYLATGGYEGLNKAITSMDPSDVIKEVTDSGLRGRGGAAFSTGIKWSFMVRSQGIKYILCNCEEGDPGAYNDKGILESDPYTLLEGLTIAGYATGATNGIVFIRHGNNGPIENTEKAIENAYEVGLLGKNIFGSDFSFDIEVVLTGESYVSGEETALMDAVEGKRAQPRPRPPFPAAFGVWGYPTTINNVKTLSYTPEIIRRGAKWFSSIGVNKSTGTAIACINGNIRYPGMYEVPMGVTLGHLVNDIGGGIPDGKKLKMLQTGGPLGGVLGPDSLEIHIDFDEMREAGAIFGSGGIIVADNETCAVDITRVLVAFCQYESCGKCFPCRLGMEHLLEIVERIAKFENHDGDLEMMMKIGTSMEGASLCGHGQLGFGPIRSALKHFEADFLSHMQDKICPTGSCLGIKISPKNTRPYSWDFLPPNTQPVDLKMPNPRNTNV
;
A
#
# COMPACT_ATOMS: atom_id res chain seq x y z
N MET A 1 -16.10 -14.36 27.72
CA MET A 1 -15.57 -13.36 26.79
C MET A 1 -15.85 -11.99 27.34
N ALA A 2 -14.91 -11.07 27.22
CA ALA A 2 -15.16 -9.66 27.52
C ALA A 2 -16.09 -9.08 26.46
N THR A 3 -17.04 -8.24 26.86
CA THR A 3 -17.84 -7.45 25.92
C THR A 3 -16.98 -6.33 25.36
N TYR A 4 -17.40 -5.75 24.22
CA TYR A 4 -16.73 -4.59 23.64
C TYR A 4 -16.56 -3.46 24.68
N ASP A 5 -17.60 -3.16 25.45
CA ASP A 5 -17.58 -2.08 26.45
C ASP A 5 -16.53 -2.28 27.56
N VAL A 6 -16.29 -3.53 27.96
CA VAL A 6 -15.25 -3.86 28.97
C VAL A 6 -13.86 -3.59 28.39
N LEU A 7 -13.61 -4.06 27.16
CA LEU A 7 -12.34 -3.85 26.47
C LEU A 7 -12.10 -2.35 26.20
N LYS A 8 -13.14 -1.63 25.78
CA LYS A 8 -13.08 -0.20 25.51
C LYS A 8 -12.77 0.61 26.77
N LYS A 9 -13.42 0.29 27.89
CA LYS A 9 -13.14 0.95 29.17
C LYS A 9 -11.70 0.74 29.61
N GLU A 10 -11.19 -0.50 29.52
CA GLU A 10 -9.80 -0.80 29.86
C GLU A 10 -8.82 -0.07 28.92
N ALA A 11 -9.13 -0.03 27.63
CA ALA A 11 -8.36 0.71 26.63
C ALA A 11 -8.29 2.21 26.95
N ASP A 12 -9.40 2.82 27.33
CA ASP A 12 -9.46 4.24 27.69
C ASP A 12 -8.64 4.54 28.96
N GLU A 13 -8.69 3.67 29.98
CA GLU A 13 -7.87 3.80 31.19
C GLU A 13 -6.36 3.60 30.90
N ARG A 14 -5.99 2.75 29.94
CA ARG A 14 -4.61 2.59 29.47
C ARG A 14 -4.14 3.82 28.70
N GLN A 15 -4.96 4.34 27.79
CA GLN A 15 -4.64 5.51 26.99
C GLN A 15 -4.51 6.77 27.86
N ASP A 16 -5.42 6.98 28.82
CA ASP A 16 -5.36 8.11 29.74
C ASP A 16 -4.04 8.15 30.53
N ARG A 17 -3.53 6.99 30.94
CA ARG A 17 -2.22 6.88 31.61
C ARG A 17 -1.05 7.30 30.72
N LEU A 18 -1.15 7.11 29.40
CA LEU A 18 -0.12 7.56 28.45
C LEU A 18 -0.23 9.06 28.16
N THR A 19 -1.44 9.58 28.02
CA THR A 19 -1.67 10.98 27.59
C THR A 19 -1.66 11.98 28.73
N ASN A 20 -2.20 11.60 29.89
CA ASN A 20 -2.37 12.42 31.09
C ASN A 20 -1.56 11.89 32.28
N GLY A 21 -0.65 10.95 32.02
CA GLY A 21 0.29 10.41 33.01
C GLY A 21 1.27 11.45 33.57
N LYS A 22 2.09 10.99 34.52
CA LYS A 22 3.09 11.85 35.22
C LYS A 22 4.46 11.88 34.55
N ILE A 23 4.72 11.01 33.59
CA ILE A 23 6.01 10.88 32.91
C ILE A 23 5.87 11.20 31.42
N PRO A 24 6.92 11.70 30.75
CA PRO A 24 6.88 11.96 29.32
C PRO A 24 6.64 10.68 28.50
N TRP A 25 5.86 10.80 27.43
CA TRP A 25 5.66 9.77 26.43
C TRP A 25 6.34 10.19 25.12
N ILE A 26 7.40 9.48 24.78
CA ILE A 26 8.25 9.68 23.60
C ILE A 26 7.85 8.61 22.58
N ARG A 27 7.45 9.05 21.40
CA ARG A 27 6.98 8.21 20.30
C ARG A 27 7.86 8.42 19.08
N ILE A 28 8.24 7.32 18.43
CA ILE A 28 9.07 7.35 17.23
C ILE A 28 8.41 6.51 16.15
N GLY A 29 8.25 7.09 14.95
CA GLY A 29 7.72 6.39 13.78
C GLY A 29 8.67 5.27 13.33
N THR A 30 8.15 4.07 13.05
CA THR A 30 8.99 2.90 12.71
C THR A 30 8.56 2.13 11.46
N GLU A 31 7.83 2.79 10.56
CA GLU A 31 7.61 2.26 9.21
C GLU A 31 8.92 2.12 8.43
N VAL A 32 8.90 1.37 7.34
CA VAL A 32 10.09 1.00 6.55
C VAL A 32 10.94 2.20 6.15
N HIS A 33 10.35 3.32 5.74
CA HIS A 33 11.08 4.53 5.36
C HIS A 33 11.67 5.24 6.58
N ALA A 34 10.99 5.23 7.73
CA ALA A 34 11.53 5.77 8.97
C ALA A 34 12.71 4.93 9.49
N ARG A 35 12.60 3.59 9.39
CA ARG A 35 13.71 2.68 9.68
C ARG A 35 14.90 2.92 8.76
N ALA A 36 14.66 3.09 7.46
CA ALA A 36 15.69 3.42 6.50
C ALA A 36 16.38 4.76 6.80
N ALA A 37 15.66 5.71 7.41
CA ALA A 37 16.19 6.98 7.88
C ALA A 37 16.89 6.93 9.26
N GLY A 38 16.96 5.76 9.91
CA GLY A 38 17.67 5.58 11.19
C GLY A 38 16.80 5.61 12.46
N ALA A 39 15.46 5.46 12.34
CA ALA A 39 14.57 5.54 13.50
C ALA A 39 14.87 4.51 14.62
N ILE A 40 15.42 3.34 14.27
CA ILE A 40 15.78 2.32 15.27
C ILE A 40 16.95 2.80 16.13
N ASP A 41 17.97 3.40 15.52
CA ASP A 41 19.12 3.96 16.24
C ASP A 41 18.68 5.11 17.17
N VAL A 42 17.72 5.92 16.73
CA VAL A 42 17.11 6.98 17.55
C VAL A 42 16.41 6.41 18.78
N ILE A 43 15.62 5.33 18.62
CA ILE A 43 14.96 4.65 19.74
C ILE A 43 15.98 4.12 20.75
N GLU A 44 17.02 3.43 20.26
CA GLU A 44 18.05 2.86 21.12
C GLU A 44 18.82 3.93 21.88
N SER A 45 19.17 5.03 21.21
CA SER A 45 19.87 6.15 21.83
C SER A 45 19.00 6.85 22.88
N PHE A 46 17.70 7.06 22.64
CA PHE A 46 16.79 7.56 23.68
C PHE A 46 16.76 6.66 24.90
N LYS A 47 16.59 5.35 24.71
CA LYS A 47 16.58 4.37 25.82
C LYS A 47 17.89 4.42 26.61
N ASN A 48 19.03 4.47 25.93
CA ASN A 48 20.34 4.50 26.57
C ASN A 48 20.58 5.78 27.39
N GLU A 49 20.24 6.95 26.82
CA GLU A 49 20.41 8.25 27.49
C GLU A 49 19.44 8.43 28.68
N LEU A 50 18.20 7.98 28.54
CA LEU A 50 17.24 8.03 29.65
C LEU A 50 17.69 7.14 30.81
N ASN A 51 18.17 5.92 30.49
CA ASN A 51 18.69 4.99 31.49
C ASN A 51 19.97 5.51 32.16
N SER A 52 20.92 6.08 31.41
CA SER A 52 22.19 6.58 31.97
C SER A 52 21.99 7.78 32.91
N ARG A 53 20.90 8.54 32.70
CA ARG A 53 20.54 9.73 33.48
C ARG A 53 19.47 9.47 34.54
N ASN A 54 18.95 8.23 34.64
CA ASN A 54 17.82 7.85 35.51
C ASN A 54 16.59 8.75 35.32
N ILE A 55 16.20 8.99 34.06
CA ILE A 55 15.01 9.77 33.71
C ILE A 55 13.87 8.82 33.34
N ASP A 56 12.76 8.91 34.08
CA ASP A 56 11.57 8.12 33.78
C ASP A 56 10.82 8.70 32.57
N ALA A 57 10.78 7.96 31.48
CA ALA A 57 9.96 8.26 30.30
C ALA A 57 9.57 6.97 29.57
N ILE A 58 8.43 7.01 28.88
CA ILE A 58 7.96 5.90 28.03
C ILE A 58 8.48 6.13 26.62
N VAL A 59 9.30 5.21 26.10
CA VAL A 59 9.74 5.23 24.70
C VAL A 59 8.97 4.16 23.93
N GLN A 60 8.12 4.58 22.99
CA GLN A 60 7.24 3.68 22.24
C GLN A 60 7.40 3.85 20.72
N LYS A 61 7.29 2.74 20.01
CA LYS A 61 7.22 2.72 18.54
C LYS A 61 5.81 3.08 18.11
N VAL A 62 5.66 3.91 17.10
CA VAL A 62 4.36 4.17 16.48
C VAL A 62 4.46 4.01 14.97
N GLY A 63 3.31 4.03 14.30
CA GLY A 63 3.24 4.21 12.84
C GLY A 63 3.91 5.51 12.37
N SER A 64 4.08 5.71 11.07
CA SER A 64 4.57 6.98 10.52
C SER A 64 3.44 7.98 10.31
N LEU A 65 3.75 9.27 10.33
CA LEU A 65 2.84 10.30 9.84
C LEU A 65 2.76 10.33 8.30
N GLY A 66 3.51 9.48 7.58
CA GLY A 66 3.52 9.42 6.12
C GLY A 66 4.32 10.53 5.43
N ILE A 67 4.86 11.50 6.17
CA ILE A 67 5.70 12.59 5.64
C ILE A 67 7.17 12.17 5.59
N SER A 68 7.52 11.35 4.60
CA SER A 68 8.82 10.68 4.50
C SER A 68 10.03 11.62 4.49
N TYR A 69 9.87 12.86 4.01
CA TYR A 69 10.93 13.88 3.99
C TYR A 69 11.36 14.40 5.38
N ALA A 70 10.60 14.07 6.43
CA ALA A 70 10.82 14.53 7.79
C ALA A 70 11.25 13.41 8.75
N GLU A 71 11.38 12.17 8.26
CA GLU A 71 11.80 11.03 9.09
C GLU A 71 13.31 11.04 9.38
N PRO A 72 13.78 10.56 10.55
CA PRO A 72 12.97 10.04 11.66
C PRO A 72 12.24 11.15 12.44
N ILE A 73 10.95 10.96 12.67
CA ILE A 73 10.12 11.87 13.47
C ILE A 73 10.06 11.37 14.91
N VAL A 74 10.41 12.27 15.83
CA VAL A 74 10.24 12.07 17.28
C VAL A 74 9.13 12.97 17.78
N ASP A 75 8.13 12.36 18.39
CA ASP A 75 7.00 13.04 19.03
C ASP A 75 7.09 12.88 20.54
N ILE A 76 7.11 14.00 21.27
CA ILE A 76 7.17 14.02 22.73
C ILE A 76 5.89 14.65 23.28
N LYS A 77 5.16 13.88 24.09
CA LYS A 77 4.06 14.34 24.93
C LYS A 77 4.53 14.43 26.38
N LYS A 78 4.69 15.65 26.90
CA LYS A 78 4.90 15.88 28.34
C LYS A 78 3.57 16.07 29.09
N PRO A 79 3.51 15.74 30.39
CA PRO A 79 2.33 15.99 31.22
C PRO A 79 1.91 17.47 31.15
N GLY A 80 0.64 17.74 30.86
CA GLY A 80 0.09 19.10 30.79
C GLY A 80 0.58 19.96 29.63
N MET A 81 1.43 19.44 28.74
CA MET A 81 1.97 20.18 27.58
C MET A 81 1.42 19.64 26.25
N PRO A 82 1.41 20.44 25.17
CA PRO A 82 1.12 19.94 23.84
C PRO A 82 2.18 18.92 23.37
N ARG A 83 1.84 18.10 22.37
CA ARG A 83 2.80 17.23 21.69
C ARG A 83 3.76 18.08 20.87
N LEU A 84 5.05 17.81 20.96
CA LEU A 84 6.06 18.44 20.09
C LEU A 84 6.66 17.41 19.14
N PHE A 85 6.81 17.79 17.88
CA PHE A 85 7.33 16.95 16.81
C PHE A 85 8.67 17.49 16.33
N PHE A 86 9.67 16.64 16.32
CA PHE A 86 11.00 16.90 15.80
C PHE A 86 11.21 16.05 14.54
N ALA A 87 11.66 16.67 13.45
CA ALA A 87 11.91 16.02 12.16
C ALA A 87 13.42 15.78 11.94
N ASN A 88 13.76 14.78 11.12
CA ASN A 88 15.15 14.45 10.77
C ASN A 88 16.04 14.30 12.01
N VAL A 89 15.53 13.64 13.05
CA VAL A 89 16.27 13.48 14.31
C VAL A 89 17.36 12.44 14.14
N GLU A 90 18.59 12.82 14.46
CA GLU A 90 19.72 11.90 14.53
C GLU A 90 20.02 11.49 15.98
N PRO A 91 20.71 10.36 16.21
CA PRO A 91 21.17 9.98 17.55
C PRO A 91 22.00 11.07 18.26
N SER A 92 22.69 11.92 17.49
CA SER A 92 23.50 13.02 18.00
C SER A 92 22.67 14.17 18.61
N ASP A 93 21.39 14.31 18.23
CA ASP A 93 20.50 15.36 18.72
C ASP A 93 19.85 15.00 20.07
N ILE A 94 19.81 13.72 20.43
CA ILE A 94 19.06 13.20 21.59
C ILE A 94 19.53 13.78 22.93
N PRO A 95 20.85 13.87 23.23
CA PRO A 95 21.31 14.52 24.45
C PRO A 95 20.77 15.94 24.62
N ASN A 96 20.75 16.73 23.53
CA ASN A 96 20.25 18.10 23.55
C ASN A 96 18.73 18.16 23.72
N ILE A 97 17.97 17.26 23.08
CA ILE A 97 16.52 17.17 23.27
C ILE A 97 16.19 16.85 24.74
N ILE A 98 16.93 15.93 25.36
CA ILE A 98 16.74 15.57 26.77
C ILE A 98 17.11 16.77 27.67
N ASP A 99 18.28 17.37 27.47
CA ASP A 99 18.78 18.45 28.32
C ASP A 99 17.94 19.73 28.24
N SER A 100 17.58 20.15 27.03
CA SER A 100 16.78 21.36 26.83
C SER A 100 15.31 21.10 27.13
N TYR A 101 14.70 20.10 26.51
CA TYR A 101 13.23 19.99 26.54
C TYR A 101 12.71 19.13 27.68
N LEU A 102 13.30 17.95 27.94
CA LEU A 102 12.81 17.09 29.02
C LEU A 102 13.17 17.65 30.40
N ILE A 103 14.39 18.18 30.58
CA ILE A 103 14.89 18.66 31.88
C ILE A 103 14.61 20.15 32.12
N LYS A 104 14.86 21.03 31.14
CA LYS A 104 14.81 22.50 31.34
C LYS A 104 13.53 23.17 30.82
N ASP A 105 12.63 22.42 30.19
CA ASP A 105 11.41 22.97 29.54
C ASP A 105 11.70 23.99 28.42
N GLU A 106 12.91 23.98 27.85
CA GLU A 106 13.31 24.83 26.73
C GLU A 106 13.18 24.05 25.43
N VAL A 107 12.38 24.54 24.48
CA VAL A 107 12.23 23.85 23.18
C VAL A 107 13.45 24.10 22.31
N PRO A 108 14.21 23.07 21.91
CA PRO A 108 15.27 23.26 20.92
C PRO A 108 14.61 23.51 19.57
N LEU A 109 14.66 24.76 19.08
CA LEU A 109 14.01 25.14 17.81
C LEU A 109 14.60 24.45 16.58
N LYS A 110 15.84 23.94 16.68
CA LYS A 110 16.44 23.11 15.64
C LYS A 110 15.54 21.89 15.42
N ASN A 111 15.23 21.60 14.15
CA ASN A 111 14.49 20.42 13.74
C ASN A 111 13.03 20.34 14.23
N VAL A 112 12.46 21.40 14.83
CA VAL A 112 11.04 21.39 15.21
C VAL A 112 10.16 21.44 13.96
N LEU A 113 9.33 20.42 13.82
CA LEU A 113 8.35 20.31 12.74
C LEU A 113 7.07 21.07 13.08
N GLY A 114 6.57 20.89 14.30
CA GLY A 114 5.33 21.54 14.76
C GLY A 114 4.86 21.03 16.12
N SER A 115 3.72 21.55 16.56
CA SER A 115 3.07 21.16 17.81
C SER A 115 1.61 20.73 17.60
N LEU A 116 1.10 19.85 18.46
CA LEU A 116 -0.31 19.42 18.46
C LEU A 116 -0.86 19.39 19.89
N GLY A 117 -1.88 20.20 20.17
CA GLY A 117 -2.56 20.28 21.45
C GLY A 117 -3.50 21.48 21.51
N GLU A 118 -4.14 21.68 22.67
CA GLU A 118 -5.09 22.78 22.89
C GLU A 118 -4.40 24.14 23.02
N THR A 119 -3.15 24.15 23.48
CA THR A 119 -2.36 25.36 23.69
C THR A 119 -1.32 25.51 22.59
N GLU A 120 -1.27 26.68 21.96
CA GLU A 120 -0.20 27.04 21.04
C GLU A 120 1.14 27.16 21.79
N VAL A 121 2.23 26.79 21.12
CA VAL A 121 3.59 26.98 21.64
C VAL A 121 4.23 28.12 20.86
N GLU A 122 4.69 29.14 21.57
CA GLU A 122 5.27 30.34 20.95
C GLU A 122 6.43 29.98 20.00
N GLY A 123 6.38 30.49 18.77
CA GLY A 123 7.40 30.25 17.76
C GLY A 123 7.33 28.88 17.05
N ILE A 124 6.35 28.03 17.38
CA ILE A 124 6.20 26.70 16.78
C ILE A 124 4.87 26.62 16.02
N PRO A 125 4.88 26.27 14.72
CA PRO A 125 3.64 26.13 13.96
C PRO A 125 2.80 24.95 14.47
N ASN A 126 1.49 25.05 14.27
CA ASN A 126 0.61 23.91 14.46
C ASN A 126 0.94 22.83 13.40
N LEU A 127 1.08 21.58 13.83
CA LEU A 127 1.39 20.46 12.95
C LEU A 127 0.36 20.31 11.81
N ASN A 128 -0.91 20.61 12.09
CA ASN A 128 -2.00 20.53 11.10
C ASN A 128 -1.92 21.60 10.01
N GLU A 129 -1.09 22.63 10.17
CA GLU A 129 -0.92 23.68 9.15
C GLU A 129 0.18 23.36 8.14
N ILE A 130 0.98 22.32 8.40
CA ILE A 130 2.03 21.88 7.48
C ILE A 130 1.37 21.32 6.22
N PRO A 131 1.79 21.71 5.00
CA PRO A 131 1.12 21.30 3.76
C PRO A 131 0.91 19.79 3.65
N GLY A 132 1.92 19.00 4.04
CA GLY A 132 1.85 17.54 4.03
C GLY A 132 0.80 16.94 4.99
N ILE A 133 0.19 17.71 5.89
CA ILE A 133 -0.84 17.25 6.84
C ILE A 133 -2.16 17.98 6.62
N LYS A 134 -2.11 19.30 6.40
CA LYS A 134 -3.26 20.20 6.24
C LYS A 134 -4.32 19.72 5.26
N TYR A 135 -3.88 19.20 4.12
CA TYR A 135 -4.77 18.80 3.03
C TYR A 135 -5.20 17.34 3.11
N GLN A 136 -4.73 16.59 4.12
CA GLN A 136 -5.10 15.20 4.28
C GLN A 136 -6.47 15.06 4.93
N GLN A 137 -7.23 14.06 4.48
CA GLN A 137 -8.42 13.56 5.15
C GLN A 137 -8.19 12.08 5.43
N ARG A 138 -7.70 11.76 6.64
CA ARG A 138 -7.32 10.39 6.99
C ARG A 138 -8.49 9.56 7.48
N ILE A 139 -8.78 8.46 6.80
CA ILE A 139 -9.77 7.45 7.17
C ILE A 139 -9.06 6.11 7.37
N ALA A 140 -8.37 5.62 6.33
CA ALA A 140 -7.58 4.39 6.42
C ALA A 140 -6.28 4.60 7.21
N LEU A 141 -5.70 5.80 7.16
CA LEU A 141 -4.49 6.19 7.91
C LEU A 141 -4.79 6.95 9.21
N ARG A 142 -6.02 6.88 9.74
CA ARG A 142 -6.45 7.71 10.88
C ARG A 142 -5.61 7.55 12.15
N ASN A 143 -4.98 6.38 12.33
CA ASN A 143 -4.16 6.04 13.50
C ASN A 143 -2.64 6.12 13.21
N ALA A 144 -2.25 6.33 11.95
CA ALA A 144 -0.84 6.37 11.53
C ALA A 144 -0.11 7.55 12.20
N GLY A 145 1.01 7.27 12.86
CA GLY A 145 1.75 8.27 13.66
C GLY A 145 1.15 8.59 15.03
N HIS A 146 0.13 7.86 15.46
CA HIS A 146 -0.56 8.11 16.74
C HIS A 146 -0.58 6.89 17.63
N ASN A 147 -0.86 5.72 17.05
CA ASN A 147 -0.96 4.47 17.79
C ASN A 147 0.27 3.60 17.58
N SER A 148 0.53 2.75 18.56
CA SER A 148 1.50 1.66 18.50
C SER A 148 0.90 0.49 17.71
N PRO A 149 1.55 -0.02 16.65
CA PRO A 149 1.02 -1.13 15.85
C PRO A 149 0.96 -2.46 16.62
N ASP A 150 1.69 -2.57 17.73
CA ASP A 150 1.75 -3.74 18.61
C ASP A 150 0.79 -3.66 19.82
N ASP A 151 0.01 -2.58 19.98
CA ASP A 151 -0.89 -2.40 21.12
C ASP A 151 -2.36 -2.26 20.68
N ILE A 152 -3.11 -3.37 20.81
CA ILE A 152 -4.53 -3.43 20.47
C ILE A 152 -5.39 -2.49 21.33
N TYR A 153 -4.95 -2.15 22.54
CA TYR A 153 -5.73 -1.26 23.41
C TYR A 153 -5.66 0.19 22.93
N GLN A 154 -4.58 0.62 22.28
CA GLN A 154 -4.57 1.96 21.65
C GLN A 154 -5.55 2.01 20.48
N TYR A 155 -5.67 0.94 19.71
CA TYR A 155 -6.67 0.83 18.65
C TYR A 155 -8.10 0.91 19.20
N LEU A 156 -8.41 0.13 20.24
CA LEU A 156 -9.71 0.17 20.94
C LEU A 156 -10.01 1.57 21.50
N ALA A 157 -9.01 2.23 22.11
CA ALA A 157 -9.16 3.57 22.69
C ALA A 157 -9.57 4.61 21.64
N THR A 158 -9.10 4.49 20.40
CA THR A 158 -9.46 5.40 19.29
C THR A 158 -10.71 4.97 18.49
N GLY A 159 -11.51 4.05 19.04
CA GLY A 159 -12.77 3.60 18.43
C GLY A 159 -12.63 2.38 17.51
N GLY A 160 -11.49 1.71 17.55
CA GLY A 160 -11.30 0.40 16.91
C GLY A 160 -12.29 -0.64 17.44
N TYR A 161 -12.69 -1.56 16.56
CA TYR A 161 -13.70 -2.61 16.77
C TYR A 161 -15.13 -2.11 17.08
N GLU A 162 -15.37 -0.80 17.13
CA GLU A 162 -16.73 -0.24 17.27
C GLU A 162 -17.59 -0.58 16.05
N GLY A 163 -17.01 -0.52 14.84
CA GLY A 163 -17.67 -0.87 13.59
C GLY A 163 -18.05 -2.34 13.56
N LEU A 164 -17.12 -3.23 13.94
CA LEU A 164 -17.40 -4.66 14.05
C LEU A 164 -18.46 -4.98 15.12
N ASN A 165 -18.37 -4.36 16.30
CA ASN A 165 -19.35 -4.54 17.37
C ASN A 165 -20.75 -4.15 16.89
N LYS A 166 -20.88 -3.00 16.21
CA LYS A 166 -22.14 -2.56 15.60
C LYS A 166 -22.64 -3.56 14.56
N ALA A 167 -21.77 -4.03 13.66
CA ALA A 167 -22.13 -5.00 12.62
C ALA A 167 -22.72 -6.28 13.23
N ILE A 168 -22.06 -6.86 14.24
CA ILE A 168 -22.46 -8.15 14.82
C ILE A 168 -23.70 -8.04 15.70
N THR A 169 -23.83 -6.94 16.46
CA THR A 169 -24.87 -6.82 17.50
C THR A 169 -26.15 -6.15 17.03
N SER A 170 -26.09 -5.36 15.95
CA SER A 170 -27.15 -4.42 15.58
C SER A 170 -27.52 -4.43 14.10
N MET A 171 -26.87 -5.25 13.26
CA MET A 171 -27.11 -5.30 11.82
C MET A 171 -27.24 -6.75 11.38
N ASP A 172 -28.07 -7.02 10.38
CA ASP A 172 -27.99 -8.31 9.67
C ASP A 172 -26.84 -8.28 8.64
N PRO A 173 -26.27 -9.43 8.24
CA PRO A 173 -25.23 -9.48 7.21
C PRO A 173 -25.62 -8.76 5.90
N SER A 174 -26.90 -8.82 5.52
CA SER A 174 -27.42 -8.09 4.35
C SER A 174 -27.37 -6.57 4.50
N ASP A 175 -27.57 -6.05 5.71
CA ASP A 175 -27.49 -4.62 5.99
C ASP A 175 -26.05 -4.13 5.92
N VAL A 176 -25.09 -4.95 6.37
CA VAL A 176 -23.66 -4.64 6.24
C VAL A 176 -23.25 -4.55 4.76
N ILE A 177 -23.69 -5.51 3.93
CA ILE A 177 -23.46 -5.47 2.48
C ILE A 177 -24.10 -4.21 1.87
N LYS A 178 -25.33 -3.88 2.28
CA LYS A 178 -26.05 -2.70 1.79
C LYS A 178 -25.33 -1.41 2.18
N GLU A 179 -24.90 -1.27 3.43
CA GLU A 179 -24.16 -0.10 3.91
C GLU A 179 -22.85 0.12 3.13
N VAL A 180 -22.09 -0.95 2.89
CA VAL A 180 -20.87 -0.88 2.07
C VAL A 180 -21.19 -0.57 0.61
N THR A 181 -22.32 -1.06 0.08
CA THR A 181 -22.77 -0.75 -1.29
C THR A 181 -23.15 0.72 -1.42
N ASP A 182 -23.96 1.23 -0.49
CA ASP A 182 -24.48 2.60 -0.48
C ASP A 182 -23.38 3.64 -0.20
N SER A 183 -22.29 3.23 0.46
CA SER A 183 -21.10 4.08 0.64
C SER A 183 -20.43 4.45 -0.68
N GLY A 184 -20.65 3.66 -1.74
CA GLY A 184 -19.96 3.80 -3.02
C GLY A 184 -18.53 3.26 -3.02
N LEU A 185 -18.08 2.55 -1.97
CA LEU A 185 -16.71 2.03 -1.88
C LEU A 185 -16.36 1.14 -3.08
N ARG A 186 -15.42 1.63 -3.89
CA ARG A 186 -14.80 0.90 -5.01
C ARG A 186 -13.46 0.29 -4.58
N GLY A 187 -13.13 -0.87 -5.14
CA GLY A 187 -11.89 -1.59 -4.84
C GLY A 187 -10.64 -0.75 -5.12
N ARG A 188 -9.78 -0.61 -4.11
CA ARG A 188 -8.59 0.26 -4.11
C ARG A 188 -7.30 -0.41 -4.62
N GLY A 189 -7.42 -1.62 -5.17
CA GLY A 189 -6.32 -2.33 -5.85
C GLY A 189 -6.23 -2.06 -7.36
N GLY A 190 -6.93 -1.04 -7.88
CA GLY A 190 -6.85 -0.60 -9.28
C GLY A 190 -8.10 -0.86 -10.14
N ALA A 191 -8.76 -2.01 -10.01
CA ALA A 191 -9.93 -2.35 -10.85
C ALA A 191 -11.21 -1.54 -10.52
N ALA A 192 -11.25 -0.88 -9.35
CA ALA A 192 -12.34 0.00 -8.94
C ALA A 192 -13.76 -0.64 -9.01
N PHE A 193 -13.88 -1.94 -8.78
CA PHE A 193 -15.18 -2.63 -8.74
C PHE A 193 -15.92 -2.33 -7.42
N SER A 194 -17.25 -2.26 -7.43
CA SER A 194 -18.04 -2.00 -6.22
C SER A 194 -17.86 -3.12 -5.18
N THR A 195 -17.42 -2.73 -3.98
CA THR A 195 -17.05 -3.68 -2.92
C THR A 195 -18.28 -4.41 -2.37
N GLY A 196 -19.36 -3.69 -2.09
CA GLY A 196 -20.60 -4.28 -1.60
C GLY A 196 -21.26 -5.22 -2.62
N ILE A 197 -21.25 -4.86 -3.91
CA ILE A 197 -21.70 -5.77 -4.99
C ILE A 197 -20.83 -7.03 -5.01
N LYS A 198 -19.51 -6.91 -4.88
CA LYS A 198 -18.61 -8.07 -4.84
C LYS A 198 -18.95 -9.02 -3.69
N TRP A 199 -19.21 -8.48 -2.50
CA TRP A 199 -19.61 -9.26 -1.33
C TRP A 199 -20.96 -9.95 -1.53
N SER A 200 -21.92 -9.31 -2.22
CA SER A 200 -23.23 -9.89 -2.49
C SER A 200 -23.18 -11.21 -3.28
N PHE A 201 -22.13 -11.43 -4.07
CA PHE A 201 -21.94 -12.68 -4.82
C PHE A 201 -21.65 -13.88 -3.92
N MET A 202 -21.14 -13.65 -2.71
CA MET A 202 -20.80 -14.70 -1.75
C MET A 202 -22.03 -15.23 -0.97
N VAL A 203 -23.11 -14.43 -0.90
CA VAL A 203 -24.27 -14.71 -0.03
C VAL A 203 -24.98 -16.00 -0.39
N ARG A 204 -25.10 -16.29 -1.69
CA ARG A 204 -25.83 -17.47 -2.19
C ARG A 204 -25.07 -18.78 -2.01
N SER A 205 -23.76 -18.72 -1.83
CA SER A 205 -22.92 -19.90 -1.67
C SER A 205 -23.10 -20.50 -0.27
N GLN A 206 -23.07 -21.83 -0.17
CA GLN A 206 -23.23 -22.57 1.09
C GLN A 206 -21.90 -23.19 1.53
N GLY A 207 -21.77 -23.48 2.82
CA GLY A 207 -20.57 -24.11 3.38
C GLY A 207 -19.42 -23.15 3.64
N ILE A 208 -18.19 -23.68 3.60
CA ILE A 208 -16.96 -22.93 3.91
C ILE A 208 -16.73 -21.86 2.84
N LYS A 209 -16.38 -20.65 3.28
CA LYS A 209 -16.04 -19.51 2.42
C LYS A 209 -14.79 -18.81 2.95
N TYR A 210 -14.08 -18.13 2.06
CA TYR A 210 -12.85 -17.42 2.39
C TYR A 210 -12.90 -15.95 2.00
N ILE A 211 -12.29 -15.10 2.81
CA ILE A 211 -11.97 -13.71 2.47
C ILE A 211 -10.45 -13.60 2.35
N LEU A 212 -9.96 -13.27 1.16
CA LEU A 212 -8.53 -13.05 0.94
C LEU A 212 -8.27 -11.54 0.91
N CYS A 213 -7.30 -11.10 1.68
CA CYS A 213 -6.75 -9.75 1.63
C CYS A 213 -5.44 -9.77 0.85
N ASN A 214 -5.36 -8.97 -0.22
CA ASN A 214 -4.20 -8.87 -1.08
C ASN A 214 -3.28 -7.71 -0.65
N CYS A 215 -2.10 -8.06 -0.10
CA CYS A 215 -0.98 -7.18 0.21
C CYS A 215 0.30 -7.61 -0.54
N GLU A 216 0.18 -7.94 -1.83
CA GLU A 216 1.37 -8.13 -2.68
C GLU A 216 2.13 -6.81 -2.88
N GLU A 217 1.39 -5.73 -3.16
CA GLU A 217 1.87 -4.35 -3.39
C GLU A 217 3.25 -4.29 -4.07
N GLY A 218 3.31 -4.86 -5.27
CA GLY A 218 4.50 -4.93 -6.11
C GLY A 218 4.69 -3.78 -7.08
N ASP A 219 3.76 -2.81 -7.14
CA ASP A 219 3.89 -1.61 -7.96
C ASP A 219 5.00 -0.68 -7.40
N PRO A 220 6.07 -0.38 -8.16
CA PRO A 220 7.01 0.67 -7.82
C PRO A 220 6.33 1.99 -7.43
N GLY A 221 6.82 2.59 -6.35
CA GLY A 221 6.31 3.86 -5.84
C GLY A 221 5.06 3.74 -4.97
N ALA A 222 4.46 2.55 -4.81
CA ALA A 222 3.38 2.30 -3.87
C ALA A 222 3.88 1.58 -2.60
N TYR A 223 3.48 2.09 -1.44
CA TYR A 223 3.80 1.53 -0.12
C TYR A 223 2.68 1.79 0.91
N ASN A 224 1.46 2.00 0.44
CA ASN A 224 0.31 2.33 1.28
C ASN A 224 -0.36 1.11 1.92
N ASP A 225 -0.38 -0.04 1.25
CA ASP A 225 -0.87 -1.28 1.85
C ASP A 225 0.08 -1.72 2.97
N LYS A 226 1.39 -1.74 2.68
CA LYS A 226 2.43 -2.00 3.70
C LYS A 226 2.39 -0.96 4.81
N GLY A 227 2.25 0.32 4.47
CA GLY A 227 2.14 1.41 5.44
C GLY A 227 0.97 1.22 6.41
N ILE A 228 -0.20 0.79 5.92
CA ILE A 228 -1.34 0.43 6.79
C ILE A 228 -0.97 -0.71 7.75
N LEU A 229 -0.35 -1.78 7.26
CA LEU A 229 0.02 -2.93 8.11
C LEU A 229 1.14 -2.61 9.11
N GLU A 230 2.05 -1.72 8.74
CA GLU A 230 3.12 -1.26 9.63
C GLU A 230 2.62 -0.25 10.68
N SER A 231 1.61 0.57 10.34
CA SER A 231 1.04 1.58 11.24
C SER A 231 -0.10 1.07 12.13
N ASP A 232 -1.08 0.39 11.53
CA ASP A 232 -2.34 0.02 12.16
C ASP A 232 -2.90 -1.27 11.54
N PRO A 233 -2.27 -2.43 11.80
CA PRO A 233 -2.72 -3.71 11.29
C PRO A 233 -4.14 -4.06 11.78
N TYR A 234 -4.56 -3.57 12.94
CA TYR A 234 -5.88 -3.84 13.51
C TYR A 234 -7.03 -3.28 12.67
N THR A 235 -6.84 -2.15 11.98
CA THR A 235 -7.82 -1.64 11.02
C THR A 235 -8.08 -2.61 9.88
N LEU A 236 -7.05 -3.29 9.37
CA LEU A 236 -7.26 -4.34 8.39
C LEU A 236 -8.03 -5.51 9.02
N LEU A 237 -7.60 -5.99 10.19
CA LEU A 237 -8.23 -7.15 10.83
C LEU A 237 -9.71 -6.91 11.11
N GLU A 238 -10.07 -5.74 11.63
CA GLU A 238 -11.48 -5.36 11.82
C GLU A 238 -12.25 -5.39 10.50
N GLY A 239 -11.70 -4.80 9.45
CA GLY A 239 -12.33 -4.78 8.12
C GLY A 239 -12.50 -6.17 7.51
N LEU A 240 -11.51 -7.05 7.69
CA LEU A 240 -11.53 -8.43 7.23
C LEU A 240 -12.62 -9.24 7.97
N THR A 241 -12.74 -9.05 9.29
CA THR A 241 -13.77 -9.69 10.12
C THR A 241 -15.17 -9.18 9.79
N ILE A 242 -15.35 -7.88 9.51
CA ILE A 242 -16.61 -7.32 9.01
C ILE A 242 -17.01 -7.97 7.68
N ALA A 243 -16.06 -8.12 6.74
CA ALA A 243 -16.29 -8.81 5.47
C ALA A 243 -16.68 -10.28 5.68
N GLY A 244 -16.02 -10.95 6.63
CA GLY A 244 -16.35 -12.32 7.06
C GLY A 244 -17.80 -12.43 7.52
N TYR A 245 -18.21 -11.57 8.45
CA TYR A 245 -19.57 -11.50 8.98
C TYR A 245 -20.60 -11.25 7.87
N ALA A 246 -20.37 -10.23 7.04
CA ALA A 246 -21.27 -9.82 5.97
C ALA A 246 -21.54 -10.93 4.94
N THR A 247 -20.52 -11.75 4.66
CA THR A 247 -20.58 -12.80 3.60
C THR A 247 -20.86 -14.19 4.15
N GLY A 248 -20.84 -14.37 5.47
CA GLY A 248 -20.92 -15.67 6.13
C GLY A 248 -19.66 -16.52 5.94
N ALA A 249 -18.49 -15.89 5.77
CA ALA A 249 -17.21 -16.57 5.76
C ALA A 249 -16.66 -16.69 7.18
N THR A 250 -15.95 -17.77 7.46
CA THR A 250 -15.32 -18.03 8.77
C THR A 250 -13.80 -17.94 8.73
N ASN A 251 -13.21 -17.78 7.54
CA ASN A 251 -11.77 -17.79 7.35
C ASN A 251 -11.31 -16.57 6.54
N GLY A 252 -10.33 -15.85 7.07
CA GLY A 252 -9.60 -14.77 6.44
C GLY A 252 -8.16 -15.16 6.15
N ILE A 253 -7.63 -14.75 5.01
CA ILE A 253 -6.20 -14.94 4.68
C ILE A 253 -5.62 -13.59 4.30
N VAL A 254 -4.59 -13.13 5.00
CA VAL A 254 -3.82 -11.94 4.63
C VAL A 254 -2.59 -12.39 3.85
N PHE A 255 -2.59 -12.10 2.56
CA PHE A 255 -1.52 -12.45 1.64
C PHE A 255 -0.47 -11.34 1.64
N ILE A 256 0.75 -11.64 2.13
CA ILE A 256 1.83 -10.65 2.24
C ILE A 256 3.07 -11.13 1.48
N ARG A 257 3.59 -10.29 0.59
CA ARG A 257 4.81 -10.60 -0.18
C ARG A 257 6.00 -10.87 0.75
N HIS A 258 6.71 -11.98 0.49
CA HIS A 258 7.89 -12.37 1.25
C HIS A 258 8.97 -11.29 1.19
N GLY A 259 9.72 -11.11 2.28
CA GLY A 259 10.71 -10.06 2.46
C GLY A 259 10.18 -8.76 3.06
N ASN A 260 8.85 -8.57 3.12
CA ASN A 260 8.24 -7.43 3.81
C ASN A 260 8.06 -7.73 5.31
N ASN A 261 9.16 -7.82 6.06
CA ASN A 261 9.14 -8.27 7.45
C ASN A 261 8.27 -7.39 8.36
N GLY A 262 8.29 -6.06 8.18
CA GLY A 262 7.46 -5.14 8.97
C GLY A 262 5.96 -5.46 8.91
N PRO A 263 5.33 -5.49 7.72
CA PRO A 263 3.94 -5.89 7.56
C PRO A 263 3.64 -7.31 8.07
N ILE A 264 4.55 -8.27 7.85
CA ILE A 264 4.38 -9.66 8.30
C ILE A 264 4.32 -9.72 9.83
N GLU A 265 5.38 -9.26 10.50
CA GLU A 265 5.53 -9.30 11.95
C GLU A 265 4.39 -8.56 12.66
N ASN A 266 4.05 -7.35 12.19
CA ASN A 266 2.99 -6.55 12.81
C ASN A 266 1.61 -7.18 12.61
N THR A 267 1.34 -7.76 11.44
CA THR A 267 0.04 -8.42 11.19
C THR A 267 -0.10 -9.70 12.01
N GLU A 268 0.93 -10.55 12.05
CA GLU A 268 0.94 -11.77 12.87
C GLU A 268 0.74 -11.41 14.35
N LYS A 269 1.46 -10.39 14.84
CA LYS A 269 1.31 -9.95 16.22
C LYS A 269 -0.08 -9.39 16.53
N ALA A 270 -0.65 -8.63 15.60
CA ALA A 270 -2.01 -8.10 15.74
C ALA A 270 -3.07 -9.22 15.76
N ILE A 271 -2.88 -10.28 14.97
CA ILE A 271 -3.74 -11.47 14.99
C ILE A 271 -3.66 -12.13 16.36
N GLU A 272 -2.46 -12.41 16.88
CA GLU A 272 -2.27 -12.97 18.23
C GLU A 272 -3.00 -12.15 19.29
N ASN A 273 -2.76 -10.83 19.31
CA ASN A 273 -3.38 -9.92 20.28
C ASN A 273 -4.92 -9.95 20.18
N ALA A 274 -5.48 -10.01 18.97
CA ALA A 274 -6.92 -10.07 18.77
C ALA A 274 -7.55 -11.40 19.23
N TYR A 275 -6.83 -12.53 19.10
CA TYR A 275 -7.23 -13.80 19.71
C TYR A 275 -7.20 -13.74 21.24
N GLU A 276 -6.17 -13.15 21.83
CA GLU A 276 -6.01 -13.05 23.29
C GLU A 276 -7.18 -12.32 23.96
N VAL A 277 -7.70 -11.25 23.33
CA VAL A 277 -8.83 -10.48 23.85
C VAL A 277 -10.19 -10.95 23.34
N GLY A 278 -10.24 -12.01 22.51
CA GLY A 278 -11.49 -12.59 22.00
C GLY A 278 -12.19 -11.78 20.90
N LEU A 279 -11.44 -10.97 20.15
CA LEU A 279 -11.90 -10.23 18.97
C LEU A 279 -11.71 -11.02 17.66
N LEU A 280 -11.00 -12.16 17.74
CA LEU A 280 -10.92 -13.20 16.71
C LEU A 280 -11.16 -14.58 17.33
N GLY A 281 -11.41 -15.57 16.48
CA GLY A 281 -11.69 -16.95 16.87
C GLY A 281 -13.18 -17.19 17.07
N LYS A 282 -13.53 -17.93 18.13
CA LYS A 282 -14.90 -18.41 18.34
C LYS A 282 -15.78 -17.36 19.01
N ASN A 283 -17.05 -17.32 18.62
CA ASN A 283 -18.12 -16.59 19.30
C ASN A 283 -17.75 -15.13 19.62
N ILE A 284 -17.30 -14.37 18.62
CA ILE A 284 -16.83 -12.99 18.77
C ILE A 284 -17.95 -12.16 19.42
N PHE A 285 -17.61 -11.38 20.45
CA PHE A 285 -18.56 -10.65 21.31
C PHE A 285 -19.65 -11.50 21.98
N GLY A 286 -19.46 -12.81 22.10
CA GLY A 286 -20.46 -13.74 22.62
C GLY A 286 -21.60 -14.05 21.63
N SER A 287 -21.44 -13.69 20.35
CA SER A 287 -22.36 -14.05 19.28
C SER A 287 -22.12 -15.47 18.77
N ASP A 288 -22.92 -15.95 17.81
CA ASP A 288 -22.69 -17.21 17.10
C ASP A 288 -21.64 -17.09 15.97
N PHE A 289 -21.16 -15.88 15.70
CA PHE A 289 -20.18 -15.64 14.63
C PHE A 289 -18.76 -15.95 15.11
N SER A 290 -18.01 -16.66 14.28
CA SER A 290 -16.62 -17.03 14.51
C SER A 290 -15.80 -16.75 13.26
N PHE A 291 -14.59 -16.23 13.43
CA PHE A 291 -13.72 -15.86 12.32
C PHE A 291 -12.25 -16.04 12.67
N ASP A 292 -11.54 -16.80 11.83
CA ASP A 292 -10.11 -17.06 11.96
C ASP A 292 -9.33 -16.33 10.87
N ILE A 293 -8.12 -15.84 11.19
CA ILE A 293 -7.26 -15.14 10.23
C ILE A 293 -5.86 -15.76 10.26
N GLU A 294 -5.29 -15.99 9.08
CA GLU A 294 -3.90 -16.41 8.90
C GLU A 294 -3.15 -15.49 7.93
N VAL A 295 -1.83 -15.41 8.10
CA VAL A 295 -0.92 -14.77 7.14
C VAL A 295 -0.35 -15.85 6.22
N VAL A 296 -0.43 -15.61 4.90
CA VAL A 296 0.18 -16.50 3.89
C VAL A 296 1.20 -15.72 3.07
N LEU A 297 2.38 -16.31 2.94
CA LEU A 297 3.52 -15.64 2.31
C LEU A 297 3.66 -15.89 0.81
N THR A 298 4.11 -14.81 0.19
CA THR A 298 4.36 -14.57 -1.23
C THR A 298 5.52 -15.31 -1.85
N GLY A 299 5.48 -15.73 -3.12
CA GLY A 299 6.72 -15.71 -3.91
C GLY A 299 7.05 -14.27 -4.33
N GLU A 300 8.31 -13.97 -4.67
CA GLU A 300 8.67 -12.68 -5.30
C GLU A 300 8.15 -12.63 -6.75
N SER A 301 6.87 -12.32 -6.93
CA SER A 301 6.24 -12.26 -8.26
C SER A 301 5.11 -11.25 -8.30
N TYR A 302 5.25 -10.21 -9.12
CA TYR A 302 4.24 -9.16 -9.29
C TYR A 302 2.89 -9.71 -9.76
N VAL A 303 2.91 -10.71 -10.65
CA VAL A 303 1.67 -11.33 -11.14
C VAL A 303 0.88 -12.03 -10.03
N SER A 304 1.50 -12.33 -8.89
CA SER A 304 0.79 -12.90 -7.73
C SER A 304 -0.17 -11.91 -7.08
N GLY A 305 -0.09 -10.62 -7.41
CA GLY A 305 -1.09 -9.60 -7.07
C GLY A 305 -2.38 -9.72 -7.89
N GLU A 306 -2.40 -10.49 -8.99
CA GLU A 306 -3.63 -10.77 -9.74
C GLU A 306 -4.52 -11.73 -8.95
N GLU A 307 -5.82 -11.40 -8.86
CA GLU A 307 -6.80 -12.08 -8.00
C GLU A 307 -6.76 -13.61 -8.03
N THR A 308 -6.68 -14.21 -9.22
CA THR A 308 -6.70 -15.67 -9.38
C THR A 308 -5.31 -16.30 -9.32
N ALA A 309 -4.27 -15.55 -9.70
CA ALA A 309 -2.88 -15.96 -9.48
C ALA A 309 -2.53 -16.00 -7.99
N LEU A 310 -3.08 -15.07 -7.20
CA LEU A 310 -2.99 -15.04 -5.74
C LEU A 310 -3.57 -16.31 -5.14
N MET A 311 -4.74 -16.75 -5.61
CA MET A 311 -5.33 -18.02 -5.18
C MET A 311 -4.42 -19.22 -5.51
N ASP A 312 -3.81 -19.27 -6.69
CA ASP A 312 -2.82 -20.30 -7.02
C ASP A 312 -1.62 -20.26 -6.07
N ALA A 313 -1.12 -19.08 -5.72
CA ALA A 313 -0.02 -18.92 -4.78
C ALA A 313 -0.38 -19.43 -3.37
N VAL A 314 -1.58 -19.09 -2.86
CA VAL A 314 -2.09 -19.58 -1.56
C VAL A 314 -2.26 -21.11 -1.58
N GLU A 315 -2.63 -21.69 -2.71
CA GLU A 315 -2.73 -23.14 -2.89
C GLU A 315 -1.38 -23.85 -3.04
N GLY A 316 -0.25 -23.13 -2.94
CA GLY A 316 1.09 -23.68 -3.11
C GLY A 316 1.45 -24.00 -4.57
N LYS A 317 0.72 -23.43 -5.54
CA LYS A 317 0.97 -23.59 -6.98
C LYS A 317 1.78 -22.40 -7.49
N ARG A 318 2.30 -22.55 -8.71
CA ARG A 318 2.88 -21.41 -9.44
C ARG A 318 1.80 -20.37 -9.70
N ALA A 319 2.02 -19.12 -9.28
CA ALA A 319 1.09 -18.02 -9.45
C ALA A 319 0.82 -17.74 -10.95
N GLN A 320 -0.32 -18.18 -11.45
CA GLN A 320 -0.73 -17.95 -12.83
C GLN A 320 -2.23 -17.61 -12.87
N PRO A 321 -2.65 -16.55 -13.57
CA PRO A 321 -4.06 -16.22 -13.68
C PRO A 321 -4.89 -17.38 -14.25
N ARG A 322 -6.04 -17.65 -13.63
CA ARG A 322 -7.01 -18.67 -14.06
C ARG A 322 -7.94 -18.10 -15.13
N PRO A 323 -8.34 -18.89 -16.14
CA PRO A 323 -9.39 -18.47 -17.06
C PRO A 323 -10.71 -18.26 -16.31
N ARG A 324 -11.47 -17.25 -16.71
CA ARG A 324 -12.81 -16.94 -16.19
C ARG A 324 -13.82 -17.07 -17.33
N PRO A 325 -14.99 -17.71 -17.12
CA PRO A 325 -15.47 -18.38 -15.90
C PRO A 325 -14.76 -19.72 -15.58
N PRO A 326 -14.87 -20.24 -14.33
CA PRO A 326 -15.64 -19.70 -13.20
C PRO A 326 -14.97 -18.52 -12.47
N PHE A 327 -15.76 -17.68 -11.79
CA PHE A 327 -15.28 -16.57 -10.98
C PHE A 327 -14.99 -17.01 -9.53
N PRO A 328 -14.09 -16.33 -8.78
CA PRO A 328 -13.71 -16.71 -7.42
C PRO A 328 -14.87 -16.86 -6.44
N ALA A 329 -15.90 -16.02 -6.56
CA ALA A 329 -17.08 -16.07 -5.69
C ALA A 329 -17.86 -17.40 -5.81
N ALA A 330 -17.73 -18.10 -6.94
CA ALA A 330 -18.32 -19.42 -7.15
C ALA A 330 -17.29 -20.55 -6.96
N PHE A 331 -16.06 -20.36 -7.43
CA PHE A 331 -14.98 -21.35 -7.35
C PHE A 331 -13.64 -20.63 -7.12
N GLY A 332 -13.31 -20.46 -5.84
CA GLY A 332 -12.18 -19.68 -5.35
C GLY A 332 -11.01 -20.54 -4.87
N VAL A 333 -10.40 -20.14 -3.76
CA VAL A 333 -9.25 -20.84 -3.16
C VAL A 333 -9.67 -22.23 -2.69
N TRP A 334 -8.89 -23.25 -3.05
CA TRP A 334 -9.19 -24.68 -2.84
C TRP A 334 -10.56 -25.12 -3.37
N GLY A 335 -11.14 -24.38 -4.31
CA GLY A 335 -12.47 -24.63 -4.88
C GLY A 335 -13.63 -24.09 -4.05
N TYR A 336 -13.38 -23.41 -2.93
CA TYR A 336 -14.42 -22.80 -2.10
C TYR A 336 -14.76 -21.37 -2.56
N PRO A 337 -16.02 -20.93 -2.38
CA PRO A 337 -16.41 -19.53 -2.61
C PRO A 337 -15.44 -18.57 -1.93
N THR A 338 -14.88 -17.63 -2.71
CA THR A 338 -13.88 -16.68 -2.21
C THR A 338 -14.13 -15.28 -2.76
N THR A 339 -14.02 -14.28 -1.90
CA THR A 339 -13.84 -12.88 -2.34
C THR A 339 -12.45 -12.38 -1.97
N ILE A 340 -11.86 -11.59 -2.86
CA ILE A 340 -10.53 -11.03 -2.70
C ILE A 340 -10.64 -9.51 -2.67
N ASN A 341 -10.07 -8.87 -1.65
CA ASN A 341 -10.07 -7.42 -1.49
C ASN A 341 -8.64 -6.91 -1.22
N ASN A 342 -8.33 -5.69 -1.62
CA ASN A 342 -7.05 -5.05 -1.31
C ASN A 342 -7.06 -4.50 0.13
N VAL A 343 -5.90 -4.39 0.79
CA VAL A 343 -5.75 -3.90 2.18
C VAL A 343 -6.54 -2.60 2.38
N LYS A 344 -6.25 -1.55 1.60
CA LYS A 344 -6.98 -0.26 1.68
C LYS A 344 -8.49 -0.43 1.62
N THR A 345 -8.98 -1.33 0.77
CA THR A 345 -10.42 -1.53 0.59
C THR A 345 -11.08 -2.02 1.88
N LEU A 346 -10.46 -3.00 2.54
CA LEU A 346 -10.96 -3.51 3.82
C LEU A 346 -10.75 -2.50 4.94
N SER A 347 -9.65 -1.74 4.93
CA SER A 347 -9.37 -0.72 5.95
C SER A 347 -10.38 0.43 6.00
N TYR A 348 -11.15 0.67 4.94
CA TYR A 348 -12.24 1.66 4.96
C TYR A 348 -13.53 1.13 5.61
N THR A 349 -13.75 -0.17 5.63
CA THR A 349 -15.05 -0.73 6.02
C THR A 349 -15.40 -0.52 7.50
N PRO A 350 -14.45 -0.57 8.47
CA PRO A 350 -14.75 -0.23 9.87
C PRO A 350 -15.42 1.13 10.03
N GLU A 351 -14.82 2.18 9.46
CA GLU A 351 -15.33 3.56 9.57
C GLU A 351 -16.64 3.76 8.79
N ILE A 352 -16.81 3.08 7.65
CA ILE A 352 -18.07 3.08 6.90
C ILE A 352 -19.20 2.51 7.77
N ILE A 353 -18.99 1.36 8.41
CA ILE A 353 -20.03 0.77 9.27
C ILE A 353 -20.28 1.63 10.50
N ARG A 354 -19.22 2.16 11.12
CA ARG A 354 -19.31 2.97 12.33
C ARG A 354 -20.06 4.28 12.10
N ARG A 355 -19.65 5.06 11.08
CA ARG A 355 -20.17 6.42 10.79
C ARG A 355 -21.31 6.47 9.76
N GLY A 356 -21.47 5.40 8.98
CA GLY A 356 -22.52 5.23 7.99
C GLY A 356 -22.09 5.57 6.56
N ALA A 357 -22.78 4.95 5.60
CA ALA A 357 -22.59 5.06 4.16
C ALA A 357 -22.65 6.51 3.68
N LYS A 358 -23.64 7.28 4.16
CA LYS A 358 -23.85 8.69 3.78
C LYS A 358 -22.65 9.57 4.13
N TRP A 359 -21.98 9.28 5.26
CA TRP A 359 -20.79 10.02 5.65
C TRP A 359 -19.66 9.76 4.64
N PHE A 360 -19.39 8.49 4.31
CA PHE A 360 -18.32 8.15 3.38
C PHE A 360 -18.61 8.64 1.95
N SER A 361 -19.87 8.51 1.49
CA SER A 361 -20.31 8.96 0.16
C SER A 361 -20.37 10.48 0.01
N SER A 362 -20.37 11.23 1.12
CA SER A 362 -20.30 12.70 1.11
C SER A 362 -18.89 13.23 0.81
N ILE A 363 -17.89 12.35 0.86
CA ILE A 363 -16.49 12.67 0.56
C ILE A 363 -16.22 12.17 -0.85
N GLY A 364 -15.52 12.97 -1.65
CA GLY A 364 -15.22 12.62 -3.03
C GLY A 364 -16.00 13.44 -4.06
N VAL A 365 -15.84 13.09 -5.33
CA VAL A 365 -16.54 13.72 -6.46
C VAL A 365 -17.09 12.65 -7.40
N ASN A 366 -18.05 13.02 -8.24
CA ASN A 366 -18.63 12.15 -9.26
C ASN A 366 -19.12 10.81 -8.67
N LYS A 367 -18.58 9.69 -9.18
CA LYS A 367 -18.85 8.32 -8.69
C LYS A 367 -17.72 7.77 -7.82
N SER A 368 -16.73 8.60 -7.51
CA SER A 368 -15.57 8.24 -6.71
C SER A 368 -15.73 8.79 -5.30
N THR A 369 -16.24 7.95 -4.40
CA THR A 369 -16.48 8.33 -3.01
C THR A 369 -15.29 8.03 -2.10
N GLY A 370 -15.26 8.66 -0.93
CA GLY A 370 -14.23 8.52 0.07
C GLY A 370 -12.90 9.18 -0.29
N THR A 371 -11.82 8.59 0.20
CA THR A 371 -10.46 9.11 0.06
C THR A 371 -9.58 8.18 -0.78
N ALA A 372 -8.45 8.70 -1.24
CA ALA A 372 -7.36 7.98 -1.89
C ALA A 372 -6.07 8.20 -1.13
N ILE A 373 -5.26 7.15 -1.00
CA ILE A 373 -3.89 7.26 -0.48
C ILE A 373 -2.95 7.37 -1.67
N ALA A 374 -2.24 8.49 -1.77
CA ALA A 374 -1.24 8.74 -2.79
C ALA A 374 0.17 8.66 -2.19
N CYS A 375 1.00 7.80 -2.77
CA CYS A 375 2.42 7.68 -2.45
C CYS A 375 3.22 8.47 -3.49
N ILE A 376 3.62 9.69 -3.15
CA ILE A 376 4.36 10.59 -4.06
C ILE A 376 5.86 10.43 -3.83
N ASN A 377 6.59 10.11 -4.88
CA ASN A 377 8.04 9.93 -4.84
C ASN A 377 8.71 10.44 -6.14
N GLY A 378 10.03 10.29 -6.25
CA GLY A 378 10.81 10.75 -7.40
C GLY A 378 11.38 12.17 -7.19
N ASN A 379 11.39 12.98 -8.25
CA ASN A 379 11.88 14.37 -8.23
C ASN A 379 10.87 15.33 -7.59
N ILE A 380 10.57 15.15 -6.31
CA ILE A 380 9.58 15.93 -5.56
C ILE A 380 10.18 16.44 -4.23
N ARG A 381 9.78 17.64 -3.80
CA ARG A 381 10.32 18.27 -2.57
C ARG A 381 9.87 17.57 -1.29
N TYR A 382 8.60 17.16 -1.21
CA TYR A 382 8.00 16.53 -0.04
C TYR A 382 7.47 15.14 -0.40
N PRO A 383 8.34 14.14 -0.61
CA PRO A 383 7.90 12.76 -0.80
C PRO A 383 7.18 12.25 0.44
N GLY A 384 6.18 11.39 0.22
CA GLY A 384 5.38 10.85 1.30
C GLY A 384 4.12 10.11 0.86
N MET A 385 3.39 9.63 1.86
CA MET A 385 2.11 8.96 1.77
C MET A 385 1.02 9.88 2.31
N TYR A 386 0.13 10.32 1.42
CA TYR A 386 -0.89 11.33 1.71
C TYR A 386 -2.28 10.77 1.42
N GLU A 387 -3.15 10.74 2.43
CA GLU A 387 -4.55 10.37 2.24
C GLU A 387 -5.40 11.62 1.98
N VAL A 388 -5.89 11.76 0.75
CA VAL A 388 -6.64 12.94 0.27
C VAL A 388 -8.05 12.55 -0.15
N PRO A 389 -9.02 13.47 -0.13
CA PRO A 389 -10.34 13.23 -0.73
C PRO A 389 -10.21 12.80 -2.20
N MET A 390 -11.05 11.87 -2.65
CA MET A 390 -11.20 11.63 -4.08
C MET A 390 -11.63 12.94 -4.77
N GLY A 391 -11.15 13.19 -5.98
CA GLY A 391 -11.48 14.41 -6.72
C GLY A 391 -10.51 15.58 -6.51
N VAL A 392 -9.45 15.42 -5.73
CA VAL A 392 -8.34 16.39 -5.73
C VAL A 392 -7.57 16.29 -7.04
N THR A 393 -7.06 17.40 -7.59
CA THR A 393 -6.29 17.38 -8.85
C THR A 393 -4.86 16.87 -8.65
N LEU A 394 -4.27 16.29 -9.71
CA LEU A 394 -2.86 15.92 -9.72
C LEU A 394 -1.94 17.13 -9.45
N GLY A 395 -2.33 18.31 -9.92
CA GLY A 395 -1.68 19.59 -9.67
C GLY A 395 -1.65 19.96 -8.19
N HIS A 396 -2.77 19.85 -7.48
CA HIS A 396 -2.81 20.10 -6.05
C HIS A 396 -1.91 19.12 -5.29
N LEU A 397 -1.95 17.83 -5.68
CA LEU A 397 -1.13 16.80 -5.07
C LEU A 397 0.38 17.03 -5.28
N VAL A 398 0.81 17.37 -6.49
CA VAL A 398 2.23 17.58 -6.82
C VAL A 398 2.75 18.92 -6.30
N ASN A 399 1.99 20.01 -6.50
CA ASN A 399 2.46 21.36 -6.21
C ASN A 399 2.23 21.78 -4.76
N ASP A 400 1.01 21.56 -4.23
CA ASP A 400 0.63 22.07 -2.91
C ASP A 400 1.01 21.09 -1.79
N ILE A 401 0.74 19.79 -1.98
CA ILE A 401 1.09 18.75 -1.00
C ILE A 401 2.56 18.33 -1.16
N GLY A 402 2.98 17.99 -2.39
CA GLY A 402 4.34 17.56 -2.71
C GLY A 402 5.38 18.69 -2.72
N GLY A 403 4.97 19.96 -2.68
CA GLY A 403 5.88 21.11 -2.68
C GLY A 403 6.60 21.36 -4.00
N GLY A 404 6.13 20.75 -5.09
CA GLY A 404 6.67 20.89 -6.43
C GLY A 404 8.04 20.23 -6.64
N ILE A 405 8.61 20.49 -7.82
CA ILE A 405 9.91 19.96 -8.21
C ILE A 405 11.03 20.75 -7.50
N PRO A 406 12.07 20.08 -6.96
CA PRO A 406 13.23 20.75 -6.38
C PRO A 406 14.01 21.63 -7.36
N ASP A 407 14.85 22.51 -6.82
CA ASP A 407 15.88 23.28 -7.55
C ASP A 407 15.39 24.15 -8.72
N GLY A 408 14.10 24.51 -8.75
CA GLY A 408 13.52 25.34 -9.81
C GLY A 408 13.38 24.62 -11.15
N LYS A 409 13.56 23.29 -11.16
CA LYS A 409 13.33 22.45 -12.34
C LYS A 409 11.85 22.35 -12.67
N LYS A 410 11.53 21.81 -13.85
CA LYS A 410 10.16 21.70 -14.34
C LYS A 410 9.69 20.26 -14.34
N LEU A 411 8.40 20.06 -14.05
CA LEU A 411 7.75 18.77 -14.23
C LEU A 411 7.82 18.38 -15.70
N LYS A 412 8.28 17.16 -15.98
CA LYS A 412 8.19 16.57 -17.31
C LYS A 412 7.14 15.49 -17.37
N MET A 413 7.09 14.61 -16.38
CA MET A 413 6.19 13.47 -16.40
C MET A 413 5.75 13.00 -15.02
N LEU A 414 4.57 12.39 -14.99
CA LEU A 414 4.04 11.65 -13.86
C LEU A 414 3.81 10.21 -14.30
N GLN A 415 4.45 9.24 -13.64
CA GLN A 415 4.07 7.84 -13.77
C GLN A 415 3.03 7.55 -12.68
N THR A 416 1.86 7.05 -13.08
CA THR A 416 0.73 6.80 -12.16
C THR A 416 0.24 5.37 -12.30
N GLY A 417 -0.24 4.79 -11.19
CA GLY A 417 -0.90 3.46 -11.19
C GLY A 417 0.03 2.30 -11.52
N GLY A 418 1.29 2.40 -11.09
CA GLY A 418 2.30 1.37 -11.30
C GLY A 418 2.75 1.22 -12.76
N PRO A 419 3.65 0.27 -13.05
CA PRO A 419 4.32 0.16 -14.33
C PRO A 419 3.38 -0.11 -15.50
N LEU A 420 2.19 -0.63 -15.23
CA LEU A 420 1.14 -0.85 -16.23
C LEU A 420 0.32 0.41 -16.54
N GLY A 421 0.27 1.39 -15.62
CA GLY A 421 -0.57 2.58 -15.74
C GLY A 421 -0.07 3.64 -16.72
N GLY A 422 1.21 3.55 -17.11
CA GLY A 422 1.83 4.45 -18.08
C GLY A 422 2.28 5.80 -17.50
N VAL A 423 2.43 6.79 -18.38
CA VAL A 423 2.97 8.12 -18.05
C VAL A 423 2.02 9.23 -18.52
N LEU A 424 1.98 10.32 -17.76
CA LEU A 424 1.22 11.54 -18.05
C LEU A 424 2.18 12.72 -18.26
N GLY A 425 1.79 13.65 -19.14
CA GLY A 425 2.51 14.89 -19.39
C GLY A 425 2.16 16.01 -18.41
N PRO A 426 2.83 17.17 -18.48
CA PRO A 426 2.56 18.32 -17.60
C PRO A 426 1.18 18.96 -17.80
N ASP A 427 0.56 18.72 -18.96
CA ASP A 427 -0.81 19.10 -19.31
C ASP A 427 -1.88 18.37 -18.47
N SER A 428 -1.48 17.32 -17.74
CA SER A 428 -2.36 16.44 -16.99
C SER A 428 -2.61 16.90 -15.54
N LEU A 429 -2.07 18.05 -15.11
CA LEU A 429 -2.18 18.52 -13.72
C LEU A 429 -3.60 18.87 -13.29
N GLU A 430 -4.47 19.24 -14.23
CA GLU A 430 -5.88 19.57 -13.93
C GLU A 430 -6.77 18.32 -13.81
N ILE A 431 -6.25 17.12 -14.09
CA ILE A 431 -7.01 15.88 -13.97
C ILE A 431 -7.25 15.59 -12.49
N HIS A 432 -8.51 15.29 -12.16
CA HIS A 432 -8.88 14.87 -10.82
C HIS A 432 -8.47 13.42 -10.55
N ILE A 433 -8.14 13.12 -9.29
CA ILE A 433 -8.00 11.77 -8.77
C ILE A 433 -9.41 11.16 -8.67
N ASP A 434 -9.89 10.70 -9.83
CA ASP A 434 -11.15 10.00 -10.05
C ASP A 434 -10.89 8.82 -10.99
N PHE A 435 -11.49 7.67 -10.70
CA PHE A 435 -11.22 6.44 -11.47
C PHE A 435 -11.60 6.54 -12.94
N ASP A 436 -12.70 7.24 -13.25
CA ASP A 436 -13.26 7.28 -14.58
C ASP A 436 -12.53 8.38 -15.40
N GLU A 437 -12.29 9.55 -14.80
CA GLU A 437 -11.55 10.66 -15.41
C GLU A 437 -10.10 10.31 -15.75
N MET A 438 -9.37 9.67 -14.83
CA MET A 438 -7.99 9.22 -15.11
C MET A 438 -7.95 8.21 -16.25
N ARG A 439 -8.93 7.29 -16.30
CA ARG A 439 -9.03 6.29 -17.38
C ARG A 439 -9.27 6.96 -18.74
N GLU A 440 -10.10 7.99 -18.79
CA GLU A 440 -10.33 8.79 -20.01
C GLU A 440 -9.07 9.52 -20.46
N ALA A 441 -8.23 9.97 -19.53
CA ALA A 441 -6.92 10.56 -19.83
C ALA A 441 -5.88 9.53 -20.34
N GLY A 442 -6.17 8.23 -20.22
CA GLY A 442 -5.27 7.14 -20.61
C GLY A 442 -4.30 6.70 -19.51
N ALA A 443 -4.59 7.06 -18.26
CA ALA A 443 -3.86 6.65 -17.07
C ALA A 443 -4.78 5.92 -16.09
N ILE A 444 -4.22 5.43 -14.99
CA ILE A 444 -5.00 4.85 -13.90
C ILE A 444 -4.38 5.30 -12.58
N PHE A 445 -5.21 5.56 -11.56
CA PHE A 445 -4.68 5.78 -10.21
C PHE A 445 -4.03 4.51 -9.65
N GLY A 446 -4.56 3.33 -10.03
CA GLY A 446 -4.04 2.02 -9.65
C GLY A 446 -4.01 1.83 -8.13
N SER A 447 -2.84 1.43 -7.63
CA SER A 447 -2.52 1.25 -6.21
C SER A 447 -2.27 2.58 -5.45
N GLY A 448 -2.18 3.72 -6.14
CA GLY A 448 -1.94 5.03 -5.55
C GLY A 448 -0.48 5.51 -5.60
N GLY A 449 0.43 4.77 -6.24
CA GLY A 449 1.80 5.21 -6.48
C GLY A 449 1.88 6.29 -7.58
N ILE A 450 2.60 7.38 -7.29
CA ILE A 450 2.90 8.46 -8.23
C ILE A 450 4.39 8.76 -8.20
N ILE A 451 5.07 8.52 -9.32
CA ILE A 451 6.49 8.86 -9.49
C ILE A 451 6.57 10.13 -10.34
N VAL A 452 7.15 11.17 -9.74
CA VAL A 452 7.37 12.47 -10.35
C VAL A 452 8.73 12.51 -11.03
N ALA A 453 8.80 12.92 -12.28
CA ALA A 453 10.07 13.10 -13.00
C ALA A 453 10.19 14.49 -13.61
N ASP A 454 11.40 15.07 -13.46
CA ASP A 454 11.73 16.40 -13.93
C ASP A 454 12.19 16.42 -15.41
N ASN A 455 12.53 17.61 -15.91
CA ASN A 455 12.98 17.82 -17.28
C ASN A 455 14.38 17.24 -17.62
N GLU A 456 15.08 16.62 -16.67
CA GLU A 456 16.32 15.86 -16.91
C GLU A 456 16.08 14.36 -17.12
N THR A 457 14.82 13.95 -17.10
CA THR A 457 14.43 12.56 -17.32
C THR A 457 14.15 12.28 -18.80
N CYS A 458 14.73 11.22 -19.37
CA CYS A 458 14.45 10.80 -20.75
C CYS A 458 13.18 9.93 -20.81
N ALA A 459 12.22 10.28 -21.67
CA ALA A 459 10.98 9.50 -21.78
C ALA A 459 11.20 8.10 -22.38
N VAL A 460 12.13 7.98 -23.35
CA VAL A 460 12.50 6.69 -23.95
C VAL A 460 13.11 5.76 -22.89
N ASP A 461 13.96 6.30 -22.02
CA ASP A 461 14.65 5.53 -20.98
C ASP A 461 13.70 5.05 -19.88
N ILE A 462 12.81 5.92 -19.39
CA ILE A 462 11.77 5.48 -18.46
C ILE A 462 10.86 4.43 -19.09
N THR A 463 10.44 4.63 -20.35
CA THR A 463 9.62 3.63 -21.05
C THR A 463 10.34 2.28 -21.14
N ARG A 464 11.64 2.29 -21.43
CA ARG A 464 12.50 1.10 -21.43
C ARG A 464 12.45 0.35 -20.09
N VAL A 465 12.57 1.07 -18.97
CA VAL A 465 12.52 0.48 -17.62
C VAL A 465 11.13 -0.12 -17.32
N LEU A 466 10.05 0.60 -17.64
CA LEU A 466 8.69 0.14 -17.40
C LEU A 466 8.34 -1.11 -18.22
N VAL A 467 8.72 -1.15 -19.49
CA VAL A 467 8.49 -2.31 -20.36
C VAL A 467 9.37 -3.50 -19.93
N ALA A 468 10.62 -3.25 -19.50
CA ALA A 468 11.49 -4.29 -18.97
C ALA A 468 10.89 -4.93 -17.70
N PHE A 469 10.30 -4.13 -16.81
CA PHE A 469 9.55 -4.65 -15.67
C PHE A 469 8.37 -5.51 -16.11
N CYS A 470 7.54 -5.03 -17.05
CA CYS A 470 6.39 -5.79 -17.56
C CYS A 470 6.79 -7.13 -18.20
N GLN A 471 7.91 -7.14 -18.94
CA GLN A 471 8.48 -8.35 -19.52
C GLN A 471 8.94 -9.33 -18.44
N TYR A 472 9.69 -8.84 -17.46
CA TYR A 472 10.23 -9.64 -16.35
C TYR A 472 9.13 -10.30 -15.51
N GLU A 473 8.07 -9.55 -15.23
CA GLU A 473 6.97 -9.98 -14.35
C GLU A 473 5.89 -10.83 -15.05
N SER A 474 6.08 -11.15 -16.33
CA SER A 474 5.16 -12.02 -17.05
C SER A 474 5.11 -13.43 -16.44
N CYS A 475 3.90 -13.91 -16.10
CA CYS A 475 3.72 -15.31 -15.68
C CYS A 475 4.03 -16.35 -16.78
N GLY A 476 4.21 -15.89 -18.03
CA GLY A 476 4.59 -16.71 -19.18
C GLY A 476 3.47 -17.59 -19.76
N LYS A 477 2.21 -17.44 -19.30
CA LYS A 477 1.09 -18.31 -19.69
C LYS A 477 0.51 -18.01 -21.07
N CYS A 478 0.27 -16.73 -21.40
CA CYS A 478 -0.30 -16.35 -22.69
C CYS A 478 0.79 -15.85 -23.64
N PHE A 479 0.75 -16.33 -24.90
CA PHE A 479 1.72 -15.98 -25.94
C PHE A 479 1.79 -14.47 -26.21
N PRO A 480 0.66 -13.72 -26.32
CA PRO A 480 0.69 -12.28 -26.56
C PRO A 480 1.48 -11.54 -25.47
N CYS A 481 1.24 -11.83 -24.19
CA CYS A 481 1.99 -11.19 -23.11
C CYS A 481 3.46 -11.62 -23.08
N ARG A 482 3.75 -12.92 -23.14
CA ARG A 482 5.12 -13.43 -22.95
C ARG A 482 6.07 -12.91 -24.04
N LEU A 483 5.69 -13.07 -25.31
CA LEU A 483 6.56 -12.69 -26.43
C LEU A 483 6.32 -11.26 -26.89
N GLY A 484 5.10 -10.74 -26.74
CA GLY A 484 4.80 -9.35 -27.10
C GLY A 484 5.61 -8.37 -26.26
N MET A 485 5.71 -8.57 -24.94
CA MET A 485 6.54 -7.72 -24.07
C MET A 485 8.03 -7.79 -24.45
N GLU A 486 8.53 -8.97 -24.79
CA GLU A 486 9.91 -9.17 -25.22
C GLU A 486 10.20 -8.39 -26.52
N HIS A 487 9.35 -8.52 -27.54
CA HIS A 487 9.48 -7.76 -28.78
C HIS A 487 9.35 -6.25 -28.56
N LEU A 488 8.43 -5.80 -27.72
CA LEU A 488 8.29 -4.38 -27.37
C LEU A 488 9.55 -3.84 -26.70
N LEU A 489 10.12 -4.59 -25.75
CA LEU A 489 11.37 -4.22 -25.10
C LEU A 489 12.52 -4.13 -26.10
N GLU A 490 12.66 -5.11 -27.00
CA GLU A 490 13.69 -5.08 -28.04
C GLU A 490 13.59 -3.86 -28.95
N ILE A 491 12.38 -3.47 -29.36
CA ILE A 491 12.16 -2.27 -30.18
C ILE A 491 12.57 -1.00 -29.41
N VAL A 492 12.11 -0.85 -28.16
CA VAL A 492 12.45 0.31 -27.33
C VAL A 492 13.96 0.38 -27.06
N GLU A 493 14.62 -0.77 -26.87
CA GLU A 493 16.07 -0.86 -26.73
C GLU A 493 16.82 -0.41 -27.98
N ARG A 494 16.34 -0.78 -29.17
CA ARG A 494 16.91 -0.27 -30.44
C ARG A 494 16.78 1.24 -30.54
N ILE A 495 15.59 1.77 -30.23
CA ILE A 495 15.36 3.23 -30.23
C ILE A 495 16.30 3.93 -29.24
N ALA A 496 16.43 3.41 -28.02
CA ALA A 496 17.32 3.96 -26.99
C ALA A 496 18.80 3.98 -27.43
N LYS A 497 19.21 3.07 -28.32
CA LYS A 497 20.58 2.96 -28.87
C LYS A 497 20.77 3.63 -30.24
N PHE A 498 19.74 4.28 -30.77
CA PHE A 498 19.75 4.87 -32.12
C PHE A 498 19.93 3.83 -33.26
N GLU A 499 19.47 2.60 -33.01
CA GLU A 499 19.52 1.43 -33.91
C GLU A 499 18.12 1.05 -34.42
N ASN A 500 17.17 1.98 -34.41
CA ASN A 500 15.80 1.74 -34.86
C ASN A 500 15.72 1.45 -36.37
N HIS A 501 14.64 0.79 -36.77
CA HIS A 501 14.28 0.53 -38.15
C HIS A 501 13.05 1.34 -38.59
N ASP A 502 12.90 1.54 -39.90
CA ASP A 502 11.66 2.05 -40.48
C ASP A 502 10.51 1.09 -40.14
N GLY A 503 9.40 1.62 -39.61
CA GLY A 503 8.24 0.82 -39.22
C GLY A 503 8.21 0.35 -37.75
N ASP A 504 9.23 0.67 -36.95
CA ASP A 504 9.31 0.20 -35.55
C ASP A 504 8.13 0.70 -34.70
N LEU A 505 7.68 1.95 -34.89
CA LEU A 505 6.52 2.51 -34.17
C LEU A 505 5.22 1.78 -34.54
N GLU A 506 4.99 1.56 -35.84
CA GLU A 506 3.82 0.82 -36.33
C GLU A 506 3.82 -0.62 -35.84
N MET A 507 4.99 -1.25 -35.75
CA MET A 507 5.14 -2.59 -35.22
C MET A 507 4.79 -2.65 -33.73
N MET A 508 5.28 -1.69 -32.91
CA MET A 508 4.89 -1.60 -31.50
C MET A 508 3.38 -1.47 -31.33
N MET A 509 2.72 -0.61 -32.13
CA MET A 509 1.26 -0.44 -32.08
C MET A 509 0.50 -1.74 -32.42
N LYS A 510 0.96 -2.49 -33.43
CA LYS A 510 0.35 -3.78 -33.82
C LYS A 510 0.50 -4.83 -32.72
N ILE A 511 1.70 -4.95 -32.14
CA ILE A 511 1.98 -5.88 -31.04
C ILE A 511 1.12 -5.51 -29.83
N GLY A 512 1.12 -4.24 -29.45
CA GLY A 512 0.36 -3.72 -28.32
C GLY A 512 -1.14 -3.97 -28.42
N THR A 513 -1.74 -3.65 -29.58
CA THR A 513 -3.17 -3.91 -29.84
C THR A 513 -3.50 -5.40 -29.73
N SER A 514 -2.60 -6.27 -30.20
CA SER A 514 -2.77 -7.72 -30.10
C SER A 514 -2.71 -8.20 -28.64
N MET A 515 -1.82 -7.61 -27.83
CA MET A 515 -1.71 -7.91 -26.41
C MET A 515 -2.96 -7.49 -25.62
N GLU A 516 -3.50 -6.31 -25.92
CA GLU A 516 -4.74 -5.79 -25.33
C GLU A 516 -5.92 -6.74 -25.56
N GLY A 517 -6.10 -7.21 -26.80
CA GLY A 517 -7.23 -8.05 -27.18
C GLY A 517 -7.09 -9.54 -26.81
N ALA A 518 -5.86 -10.06 -26.68
CA ALA A 518 -5.62 -11.51 -26.59
C ALA A 518 -4.93 -11.97 -25.30
N SER A 519 -4.59 -11.07 -24.38
CA SER A 519 -4.00 -11.44 -23.08
C SER A 519 -5.06 -11.87 -22.06
N LEU A 520 -4.71 -12.87 -21.24
CA LEU A 520 -5.62 -13.49 -20.28
C LEU A 520 -5.97 -12.58 -19.09
N CYS A 521 -5.03 -11.74 -18.66
CA CYS A 521 -5.16 -10.92 -17.46
C CYS A 521 -4.71 -9.47 -17.70
N GLY A 522 -4.98 -8.61 -16.71
CA GLY A 522 -4.65 -7.18 -16.75
C GLY A 522 -3.17 -6.88 -17.03
N HIS A 523 -2.23 -7.73 -16.60
CA HIS A 523 -0.80 -7.54 -16.87
C HIS A 523 -0.48 -7.50 -18.37
N GLY A 524 -0.96 -8.50 -19.12
CA GLY A 524 -0.75 -8.55 -20.56
C GLY A 524 -1.63 -7.55 -21.32
N GLN A 525 -2.85 -7.31 -20.83
CA GLN A 525 -3.78 -6.36 -21.44
C GLN A 525 -3.28 -4.92 -21.32
N LEU A 526 -2.64 -4.56 -20.20
CA LEU A 526 -2.23 -3.18 -19.92
C LEU A 526 -0.75 -2.92 -20.16
N GLY A 527 0.12 -3.93 -20.33
CA GLY A 527 1.55 -3.64 -20.41
C GLY A 527 2.03 -3.04 -21.75
N PHE A 528 1.14 -2.78 -22.71
CA PHE A 528 1.42 -1.82 -23.79
C PHE A 528 1.20 -0.35 -23.36
N GLY A 529 0.53 -0.12 -22.24
CA GLY A 529 0.22 1.18 -21.66
C GLY A 529 1.43 2.13 -21.55
N PRO A 530 2.60 1.68 -21.06
CA PRO A 530 3.80 2.52 -20.99
C PRO A 530 4.22 3.10 -22.33
N ILE A 531 4.26 2.28 -23.39
CA ILE A 531 4.65 2.74 -24.72
C ILE A 531 3.57 3.65 -25.31
N ARG A 532 2.30 3.25 -25.23
CA ARG A 532 1.18 4.04 -25.77
C ARG A 532 1.14 5.44 -25.16
N SER A 533 1.24 5.52 -23.85
CA SER A 533 1.21 6.80 -23.13
C SER A 533 2.48 7.63 -23.36
N ALA A 534 3.66 6.99 -23.41
CA ALA A 534 4.90 7.69 -23.72
C ALA A 534 4.92 8.27 -25.14
N LEU A 535 4.41 7.53 -26.14
CA LEU A 535 4.25 8.06 -27.50
C LEU A 535 3.23 9.19 -27.55
N LYS A 536 2.11 9.10 -26.81
CA LYS A 536 1.10 10.17 -26.77
C LYS A 536 1.66 11.49 -26.21
N HIS A 537 2.41 11.44 -25.11
CA HIS A 537 2.84 12.65 -24.40
C HIS A 537 4.26 13.10 -24.74
N PHE A 538 5.12 12.19 -25.23
CA PHE A 538 6.55 12.43 -25.43
C PHE A 538 7.05 11.91 -26.79
N GLU A 539 6.21 11.93 -27.83
CA GLU A 539 6.60 11.54 -29.19
C GLU A 539 7.89 12.22 -29.65
N ALA A 540 8.06 13.51 -29.33
CA ALA A 540 9.24 14.28 -29.67
C ALA A 540 10.55 13.67 -29.11
N ASP A 541 10.52 13.09 -27.90
CA ASP A 541 11.68 12.40 -27.34
C ASP A 541 12.01 11.15 -28.18
N PHE A 542 11.01 10.38 -28.62
CA PHE A 542 11.22 9.21 -29.48
C PHE A 542 11.77 9.61 -30.85
N LEU A 543 11.21 10.66 -31.47
CA LEU A 543 11.68 11.16 -32.77
C LEU A 543 13.13 11.67 -32.71
N SER A 544 13.51 12.36 -31.64
CA SER A 544 14.91 12.78 -31.41
C SER A 544 15.88 11.59 -31.35
N HIS A 545 15.46 10.47 -30.75
CA HIS A 545 16.29 9.26 -30.75
C HIS A 545 16.35 8.62 -32.14
N MET A 546 15.21 8.56 -32.83
CA MET A 546 15.10 7.83 -34.11
C MET A 546 15.72 8.57 -35.30
N GLN A 547 15.57 9.89 -35.35
CA GLN A 547 15.95 10.73 -36.50
C GLN A 547 17.27 11.45 -36.23
N ASP A 548 17.37 12.13 -35.10
CA ASP A 548 18.54 12.97 -34.77
C ASP A 548 19.66 12.18 -34.10
N LYS A 549 19.37 10.95 -33.64
CA LYS A 549 20.30 10.07 -32.90
C LYS A 549 20.85 10.73 -31.64
N ILE A 550 20.00 11.48 -30.95
CA ILE A 550 20.34 12.21 -29.73
C ILE A 550 19.38 11.81 -28.61
N CYS A 551 19.95 11.54 -27.43
CA CYS A 551 19.21 11.44 -26.18
C CYS A 551 19.24 12.81 -25.50
N PRO A 552 18.09 13.49 -25.31
CA PRO A 552 18.05 14.86 -24.78
C PRO A 552 18.72 15.05 -23.42
N THR A 553 18.79 13.98 -22.62
CA THR A 553 19.33 14.00 -21.25
C THR A 553 20.57 13.14 -21.09
N GLY A 554 20.99 12.41 -22.14
CA GLY A 554 22.13 11.49 -22.12
C GLY A 554 21.92 10.19 -21.34
N SER A 555 20.78 9.96 -20.68
CA SER A 555 20.58 8.82 -19.78
C SER A 555 20.57 7.45 -20.50
N CYS A 556 20.08 7.40 -21.75
CA CYS A 556 20.02 6.16 -22.54
C CYS A 556 21.41 5.52 -22.79
N LEU A 557 22.48 6.32 -22.76
CA LEU A 557 23.87 5.89 -22.94
C LEU A 557 24.53 5.42 -21.63
N GLY A 558 23.86 5.60 -20.49
CA GLY A 558 24.32 5.14 -19.19
C GLY A 558 24.21 3.63 -18.99
N ILE A 559 24.62 3.16 -17.82
CA ILE A 559 24.55 1.73 -17.47
C ILE A 559 23.09 1.28 -17.47
N LYS A 560 22.78 0.26 -18.27
CA LYS A 560 21.48 -0.39 -18.30
C LYS A 560 21.22 -1.13 -16.98
N ILE A 561 20.29 -0.63 -16.18
CA ILE A 561 19.74 -1.35 -15.03
C ILE A 561 18.46 -2.03 -15.48
N SER A 562 18.60 -3.27 -15.99
CA SER A 562 17.44 -4.14 -16.16
C SER A 562 17.22 -4.95 -14.89
N PRO A 563 15.96 -5.31 -14.55
CA PRO A 563 15.70 -6.34 -13.56
C PRO A 563 16.53 -7.57 -13.91
N LYS A 564 17.58 -7.83 -13.12
CA LYS A 564 18.31 -9.09 -13.22
C LYS A 564 17.48 -10.09 -12.47
N ASN A 565 17.22 -11.23 -13.10
CA ASN A 565 16.75 -12.39 -12.36
C ASN A 565 17.72 -12.61 -11.19
N THR A 566 17.27 -12.42 -9.96
CA THR A 566 18.09 -12.69 -8.77
C THR A 566 18.35 -14.19 -8.61
N ARG A 567 17.74 -15.03 -9.47
CA ARG A 567 18.09 -16.43 -9.72
C ARG A 567 18.06 -16.78 -11.21
N PRO A 568 19.08 -16.42 -12.00
CA PRO A 568 19.17 -16.87 -13.40
C PRO A 568 19.36 -18.39 -13.50
N TYR A 569 19.70 -19.05 -12.38
CA TYR A 569 20.04 -20.46 -12.28
C TYR A 569 19.45 -21.13 -11.02
N SER A 570 18.13 -21.08 -10.82
CA SER A 570 17.49 -21.75 -9.67
C SER A 570 17.64 -23.29 -9.65
N TRP A 571 18.36 -23.88 -10.61
CA TRP A 571 18.78 -25.29 -10.62
C TRP A 571 20.22 -25.50 -10.15
N ASP A 572 21.06 -24.45 -10.12
CA ASP A 572 22.51 -24.58 -9.84
C ASP A 572 22.86 -24.41 -8.37
N PHE A 573 21.90 -24.05 -7.51
CA PHE A 573 22.07 -24.02 -6.06
C PHE A 573 20.97 -24.83 -5.36
N LEU A 574 21.08 -26.15 -5.49
CA LEU A 574 20.66 -27.04 -4.42
C LEU A 574 21.71 -26.93 -3.31
N PRO A 575 21.38 -26.58 -2.04
CA PRO A 575 22.34 -26.70 -0.96
C PRO A 575 22.93 -28.12 -0.99
N PRO A 576 24.26 -28.28 -0.85
CA PRO A 576 24.89 -29.59 -0.88
C PRO A 576 24.19 -30.47 0.16
N ASN A 577 23.53 -31.54 -0.33
CA ASN A 577 22.68 -32.52 0.39
C ASN A 577 21.15 -32.39 0.23
N THR A 578 20.61 -31.53 -0.63
CA THR A 578 19.20 -31.65 -1.02
C THR A 578 19.06 -32.64 -2.19
N GLN A 579 18.66 -33.88 -1.88
CA GLN A 579 18.19 -34.80 -2.92
C GLN A 579 16.75 -34.43 -3.29
N PRO A 580 16.44 -34.18 -4.57
CA PRO A 580 15.05 -34.03 -5.01
C PRO A 580 14.30 -35.34 -4.76
N VAL A 581 13.16 -35.26 -4.07
CA VAL A 581 12.22 -36.38 -3.94
C VAL A 581 11.59 -36.60 -5.31
N ASP A 582 11.95 -37.70 -5.97
CA ASP A 582 11.36 -38.10 -7.25
C ASP A 582 9.90 -38.52 -7.02
N LEU A 583 8.96 -37.59 -7.17
CA LEU A 583 7.52 -37.86 -7.17
C LEU A 583 7.06 -38.49 -8.49
N LYS A 584 7.80 -39.49 -8.97
CA LYS A 584 7.29 -40.42 -9.99
C LYS A 584 6.56 -41.54 -9.27
N MET A 585 5.23 -41.53 -9.34
CA MET A 585 4.45 -42.76 -9.20
C MET A 585 4.67 -43.64 -10.44
N PRO A 586 5.15 -44.89 -10.31
CA PRO A 586 5.05 -45.87 -11.38
C PRO A 586 3.88 -46.82 -11.08
N ASN A 587 2.84 -46.64 -11.89
CA ASN A 587 1.94 -47.63 -12.50
C ASN A 587 1.95 -49.08 -11.93
N PRO A 588 0.82 -49.61 -11.41
CA PRO A 588 0.72 -51.00 -10.94
C PRO A 588 0.56 -51.95 -12.13
N ARG A 589 1.65 -52.29 -12.82
CA ARG A 589 1.73 -53.42 -13.77
C ARG A 589 3.20 -53.76 -14.04
N ASN A 590 3.77 -54.55 -13.14
CA ASN A 590 4.76 -55.59 -13.47
C ASN A 590 4.96 -56.47 -12.23
N THR A 591 4.06 -57.43 -12.07
CA THR A 591 4.30 -58.66 -11.32
C THR A 591 5.18 -59.57 -12.17
N ASN A 592 6.38 -59.85 -11.66
CA ASN A 592 7.09 -61.12 -11.84
C ASN A 592 8.04 -61.26 -10.63
N VAL A 593 7.45 -61.53 -9.46
CA VAL A 593 7.50 -62.83 -8.78
C VAL A 593 6.13 -63.07 -8.17
#